data_AF-A0A529WC98-F1
#
_entry.id   AF-A0A529WC98-F1
#
_cell.length_a   1.000
_cell.length_b   1.000
_cell.length_c   1.000
_cell.angle_alpha   90.00
_cell.angle_beta   90.00
_cell.angle_gamma   90.00
#
_symmetry.space_group_name_H-M   'P 1'
#
loop_
_entity.id
_entity.type
_entity.pdbx_description
1 polymer ?
#
loop_
_entity_poly.entity_id
_entity_poly.type
_entity_poly.pdbx_seq_one_letter_code
_entity_poly.pdbx_strand_id
1 'polypeptide(L)' 'LEHYAAAVAQYRKRRKDTETMARVLSSAVEGVIHNAARRNMLDAPELQKQLVELISAYLSGSRAI' A
#
# COMPACT_ATOMS: atom_id res chain seq x y z
N LEU A 1 -12.07 -0.70 1.75
CA LEU A 1 -11.50 -1.71 2.70
C LEU A 1 -11.53 -3.13 2.13
N GLU A 2 -12.64 -3.59 1.56
CA GLU A 2 -12.76 -4.97 1.04
C GLU A 2 -11.73 -5.34 -0.05
N HIS A 3 -11.44 -4.43 -1.00
CA HIS A 3 -10.41 -4.66 -2.02
C HIS A 3 -8.99 -4.80 -1.43
N TYR A 4 -8.65 -4.00 -0.41
CA TYR A 4 -7.36 -4.10 0.28
C TYR A 4 -7.26 -5.40 1.11
N ALA A 5 -8.35 -5.82 1.73
CA ALA A 5 -8.40 -7.08 2.47
C ALA A 5 -8.22 -8.29 1.53
N ALA A 6 -8.85 -8.28 0.36
CA ALA A 6 -8.67 -9.31 -0.66
C ALA A 6 -7.22 -9.39 -1.16
N ALA A 7 -6.61 -8.24 -1.47
CA ALA A 7 -5.20 -8.18 -1.88
C ALA A 7 -4.27 -8.75 -0.79
N VAL A 8 -4.41 -8.32 0.46
CA VAL A 8 -3.57 -8.83 1.56
C VAL A 8 -3.77 -10.32 1.80
N ALA A 9 -5.03 -10.81 1.74
CA ALA A 9 -5.34 -12.23 1.94
C ALA A 9 -4.70 -13.13 0.87
N GLN A 10 -4.53 -12.63 -0.36
CA GLN A 10 -3.90 -13.37 -1.45
C GLN A 10 -2.38 -13.56 -1.25
N TYR A 11 -1.70 -12.59 -0.63
CA TYR A 11 -0.23 -12.63 -0.49
C TYR A 11 0.27 -13.04 0.91
N ARG A 12 -0.58 -13.05 1.95
CA ARG A 12 -0.18 -13.43 3.32
C ARG A 12 -0.93 -14.67 3.83
N LYS A 13 -0.17 -15.72 4.19
CA LYS A 13 -0.67 -17.00 4.74
C LYS A 13 -1.29 -16.93 6.15
N ARG A 14 -1.18 -15.82 6.90
CA ARG A 14 -1.74 -15.67 8.27
C ARG A 14 -2.93 -14.72 8.29
N ARG A 15 -4.13 -15.28 8.46
CA ARG A 15 -5.42 -14.55 8.45
C ARG A 15 -5.62 -13.54 9.59
N LYS A 16 -4.92 -13.67 10.73
CA LYS A 16 -5.16 -12.82 11.91
C LYS A 16 -4.72 -11.36 11.74
N ASP A 17 -3.71 -11.11 10.91
CA ASP A 17 -3.15 -9.76 10.72
C ASP A 17 -3.67 -9.07 9.45
N THR A 18 -4.46 -9.77 8.64
CA THR A 18 -4.91 -9.32 7.32
C THR A 18 -5.72 -8.03 7.37
N GLU A 19 -6.59 -7.88 8.37
CA GLU A 19 -7.41 -6.67 8.53
C GLU A 19 -6.55 -5.46 8.93
N THR A 20 -5.69 -5.61 9.93
CA THR A 20 -4.75 -4.55 10.35
C THR A 20 -3.85 -4.14 9.20
N MET A 21 -3.32 -5.11 8.45
CA MET A 21 -2.51 -4.83 7.26
C MET A 21 -3.28 -4.09 6.17
N ALA A 22 -4.53 -4.46 5.90
CA ALA A 22 -5.36 -3.78 4.92
C ALA A 22 -5.64 -2.32 5.33
N ARG A 23 -5.87 -2.07 6.62
CA ARG A 23 -6.05 -0.71 7.18
C ARG A 23 -4.77 0.11 7.03
N VAL A 24 -3.63 -0.43 7.43
CA VAL A 24 -2.32 0.25 7.31
C VAL A 24 -2.00 0.57 5.84
N LEU A 25 -2.23 -0.39 4.93
CA LEU A 25 -2.01 -0.18 3.51
C LEU A 25 -2.92 0.92 2.94
N SER A 26 -4.21 0.91 3.29
CA SER A 26 -5.17 1.96 2.89
C SER A 26 -4.70 3.33 3.36
N SER A 27 -4.36 3.47 4.66
CA SER A 27 -3.93 4.75 5.23
C SER A 27 -2.62 5.25 4.62
N ALA A 28 -1.68 4.36 4.33
CA ALA A 28 -0.41 4.73 3.69
C ALA A 28 -0.63 5.25 2.26
N VAL A 29 -1.43 4.55 1.46
CA VAL A 29 -1.76 4.95 0.08
C VAL A 29 -2.52 6.27 0.06
N GLU A 30 -3.53 6.43 0.91
CA GLU A 30 -4.27 7.68 1.06
C GLU A 30 -3.36 8.85 1.45
N GLY A 31 -2.45 8.65 2.41
CA GLY A 31 -1.50 9.68 2.84
C GLY A 31 -0.54 10.13 1.73
N VAL A 32 -0.02 9.18 0.94
CA VAL A 32 0.87 9.49 -0.19
C VAL A 32 0.12 10.25 -1.27
N ILE A 33 -1.07 9.77 -1.67
CA ILE A 33 -1.90 10.42 -2.70
C ILE A 33 -2.31 11.82 -2.24
N HIS A 34 -2.73 11.98 -0.98
CA HIS A 34 -3.11 13.27 -0.43
C HIS A 34 -1.93 14.27 -0.45
N ASN A 35 -0.74 13.85 -0.01
CA ASN A 35 0.43 14.72 -0.03
C ASN A 35 0.89 15.05 -1.47
N ALA A 36 0.79 14.10 -2.40
CA ALA A 36 1.12 14.29 -3.79
C ALA A 36 0.16 15.27 -4.49
N ALA A 37 -1.14 15.13 -4.25
CA ALA A 37 -2.16 16.05 -4.73
C ALA A 37 -1.90 17.48 -4.23
N ARG A 38 -1.61 17.63 -2.93
CA ARG A 38 -1.30 18.93 -2.31
C ARG A 38 -0.06 19.61 -2.91
N ARG A 39 0.85 18.84 -3.52
CA ARG A 39 2.10 19.34 -4.13
C ARG A 39 2.07 19.37 -5.66
N ASN A 40 0.93 19.05 -6.30
CA ASN A 40 0.81 18.88 -7.76
C ASN A 40 1.81 17.86 -8.33
N MET A 41 2.05 16.77 -7.60
CA MET A 41 3.02 15.71 -7.97
C MET A 41 2.35 14.38 -8.36
N LEU A 42 1.02 14.35 -8.53
CA LEU A 42 0.31 13.10 -8.86
C LEU A 42 0.79 12.50 -10.19
N ASP A 43 1.13 13.35 -11.15
CA ASP A 43 1.60 12.92 -12.47
C ASP A 43 3.11 12.63 -12.52
N ALA A 44 3.82 12.75 -11.40
CA ALA A 44 5.25 12.46 -11.33
C ALA A 44 5.48 10.94 -11.48
N PRO A 45 6.08 10.47 -12.59
CA PRO A 45 6.23 9.04 -12.87
C PRO A 45 7.04 8.32 -11.79
N GLU A 46 8.05 8.98 -11.23
CA GLU A 46 8.90 8.44 -10.16
C GLU A 46 8.09 8.19 -8.90
N LEU A 47 7.16 9.10 -8.55
CA LEU A 47 6.30 8.94 -7.39
C LEU A 47 5.36 7.73 -7.57
N GLN A 48 4.73 7.63 -8.74
CA GLN A 48 3.83 6.50 -9.04
C GLN A 48 4.58 5.17 -8.97
N LYS A 49 5.79 5.11 -9.55
CA LYS A 49 6.66 3.94 -9.48
C LYS A 49 6.99 3.55 -8.04
N GLN A 50 7.43 4.51 -7.22
CA GLN A 50 7.78 4.25 -5.82
C GLN A 50 6.57 3.80 -4.99
N LEU A 51 5.38 4.34 -5.26
CA LEU A 51 4.15 3.91 -4.58
C LEU A 51 3.79 2.46 -4.92
N VAL A 52 3.91 2.07 -6.20
CA VAL A 52 3.68 0.67 -6.62
C VAL A 52 4.70 -0.28 -5.98
N GLU A 53 5.98 0.10 -5.92
CA GLU A 53 7.03 -0.69 -5.26
C GLU A 53 6.75 -0.88 -3.76
N LEU A 54 6.34 0.19 -3.06
CA LEU A 54 5.95 0.14 -1.65
C LEU A 54 4.78 -0.83 -1.40
N ILE A 55 3.71 -0.71 -2.19
CA ILE A 55 2.54 -1.60 -2.09
C ILE A 55 2.96 -3.05 -2.32
N SER A 56 3.75 -3.29 -3.37
CA SER A 56 4.22 -4.63 -3.74
C SER A 56 5.07 -5.26 -2.64
N ALA A 57 6.02 -4.51 -2.06
CA ALA A 57 6.86 -4.98 -0.97
C ALA A 57 6.06 -5.27 0.31
N TYR A 58 5.08 -4.42 0.62
CA TYR A 58 4.22 -4.61 1.79
C TYR A 58 3.36 -5.87 1.67
N LEU A 59 2.84 -6.13 0.47
CA LEU A 59 2.04 -7.31 0.16
C LEU A 59 2.88 -8.58 0.09
N SER A 60 4.08 -8.55 -0.51
CA SER A 60 4.96 -9.72 -0.63
C SER A 60 5.47 -10.23 0.72
N GLY A 61 5.31 -9.46 1.80
CA GLY A 61 5.85 -9.81 3.10
C GLY A 61 7.37 -9.78 3.14
N SER A 62 8.01 -9.18 2.12
CA SER A 62 9.43 -8.84 2.16
C SER A 62 9.61 -7.88 3.32
N ARG A 63 10.18 -8.39 4.41
CA ARG A 63 10.61 -7.56 5.52
C ARG A 63 11.56 -6.53 4.91
N ALA A 64 11.21 -5.25 4.94
CA ALA A 64 12.20 -4.20 4.77
C ALA A 64 13.21 -4.43 5.91
N ILE A 65 14.41 -4.92 5.54
CA ILE A 65 15.52 -5.16 6.45
C ILE A 65 16.20 -3.82 6.69
#